data_AF-A0A314UM57-F1
#
_entry.id   AF-A0A314UM57-F1
#
_cell.length_a   1.000
_cell.length_b   1.000
_cell.length_c   1.000
_cell.angle_alpha   90.00
_cell.angle_beta   90.00
_cell.angle_gamma   90.00
#
_symmetry.space_group_name_H-M   'P 1'
#
loop_
_entity.id
_entity.type
_entity.pdbx_description
1 polymer ?
#
loop_
_entity_poly.entity_id
_entity_poly.type
_entity_poly.pdbx_seq_one_letter_code
_entity_poly.pdbx_strand_id
1 'polypeptide(L)'
;MAGQHQIWEHNTDDGVTRAFSGDGYERNLNGSSSSSTSFAQPSGISLSLDLKELYIADSESSSIRVLDLETGGSKLLAGGDPVFSDNLFKFGDHDGIGSEVLLQHPLGVLCAQSGQIYIADSYNHKIKKLDPASKRVSTVAGIGKAGFKDGTYLEAQLSEPSGIVEAKNGRIFIADTNNSLIRYLDLNKEEAELLTLELKGVQPPTAKSKSLKRLRRRSSADTQTITVDGGSSNEGNLSIKISVPEGYHFSKEARSKFSVETEPETAISIDPLDGYLSPEGSAILHFKRPSPSASLGRINCKVYYCKEDEVCLYQSLLFEVPFQEESPESNPEEITLAYVVKPKASTNSLQLPVAG
;
A
#
# COMPACT_ATOMS: atom_id res chain seq x y z
N MET A 1 -2.83 -14.43 1.68
CA MET A 1 -3.74 -13.66 2.56
C MET A 1 -3.85 -14.40 3.87
N ALA A 2 -3.20 -13.91 4.92
CA ALA A 2 -3.21 -14.52 6.25
C ALA A 2 -4.49 -14.20 7.07
N GLY A 3 -5.43 -13.45 6.49
CA GLY A 3 -6.55 -12.80 7.18
C GLY A 3 -7.68 -13.71 7.69
N GLN A 4 -7.54 -15.03 7.62
CA GLN A 4 -8.45 -15.98 8.28
C GLN A 4 -7.74 -16.82 9.36
N HIS A 5 -6.47 -16.53 9.66
CA HIS A 5 -5.71 -17.19 10.73
C HIS A 5 -5.69 -18.73 10.61
N GLN A 6 -5.50 -19.22 9.38
CA GLN A 6 -5.59 -20.64 9.01
C GLN A 6 -4.49 -21.03 8.03
N ILE A 7 -4.17 -22.33 8.01
CA ILE A 7 -3.39 -22.98 6.97
C ILE A 7 -4.36 -23.70 6.02
N TRP A 8 -4.20 -23.45 4.74
CA TRP A 8 -5.08 -23.97 3.68
C TRP A 8 -4.30 -24.91 2.77
N GLU A 9 -5.00 -25.91 2.24
CA GLU A 9 -4.48 -26.77 1.19
C GLU A 9 -5.28 -26.59 -0.10
N HIS A 10 -4.58 -26.67 -1.22
CA HIS A 10 -5.15 -26.71 -2.55
C HIS A 10 -4.63 -27.95 -3.26
N ASN A 11 -5.55 -28.86 -3.60
CA ASN A 11 -5.21 -30.01 -4.41
C ASN A 11 -5.18 -29.58 -5.87
N THR A 12 -4.02 -29.70 -6.50
CA THR A 12 -3.80 -29.28 -7.89
C THR A 12 -4.39 -30.24 -8.92
N ASP A 13 -4.70 -31.48 -8.52
CA ASP A 13 -5.24 -32.51 -9.42
C ASP A 13 -6.75 -32.35 -9.62
N ASP A 14 -7.49 -32.06 -8.54
CA ASP A 14 -8.95 -31.89 -8.57
C ASP A 14 -9.41 -30.42 -8.42
N GLY A 15 -8.50 -29.50 -8.11
CA GLY A 15 -8.76 -28.07 -7.95
C GLY A 15 -9.47 -27.69 -6.65
N VAL A 16 -9.63 -28.62 -5.70
CA VAL A 16 -10.33 -28.38 -4.44
C VAL A 16 -9.42 -27.62 -3.47
N THR A 17 -9.97 -26.56 -2.86
CA THR A 17 -9.31 -25.74 -1.84
C THR A 17 -10.08 -25.81 -0.54
N ARG A 18 -9.41 -26.11 0.57
CA ARG A 18 -10.03 -26.17 1.91
C ARG A 18 -9.08 -25.73 3.01
N ALA A 19 -9.64 -25.29 4.13
CA ALA A 19 -8.88 -25.11 5.36
C ALA A 19 -8.37 -26.49 5.83
N PHE A 20 -7.06 -26.59 6.05
CA PHE A 20 -6.41 -27.79 6.54
C PHE A 20 -6.27 -27.74 8.07
N SER A 21 -5.88 -26.59 8.61
CA SER A 21 -5.65 -26.40 10.05
C SER A 21 -5.93 -24.96 10.49
N GLY A 22 -6.43 -24.80 11.71
CA GLY A 22 -6.84 -23.53 12.28
C GLY A 22 -8.36 -23.42 12.36
N ASP A 23 -8.87 -23.06 13.53
CA ASP A 23 -10.32 -22.83 13.77
C ASP A 23 -10.81 -21.44 13.31
N GLY A 24 -9.90 -20.58 12.86
CA GLY A 24 -10.19 -19.24 12.34
C GLY A 24 -10.16 -18.13 13.40
N TYR A 25 -9.99 -18.47 14.69
CA TYR A 25 -9.72 -17.47 15.71
C TYR A 25 -8.27 -16.99 15.64
N GLU A 26 -8.05 -15.72 15.96
CA GLU A 26 -6.72 -15.13 16.06
C GLU A 26 -6.12 -15.38 17.45
N ARG A 27 -5.34 -16.45 17.62
CA ARG A 27 -4.73 -16.86 18.89
C ARG A 27 -3.43 -17.63 18.71
N ASN A 28 -2.57 -17.62 19.72
CA ASN A 28 -1.42 -18.51 19.85
C ASN A 28 -1.82 -19.87 20.48
N LEU A 29 -2.86 -20.52 19.95
CA LEU A 29 -3.40 -21.75 20.55
C LEU A 29 -2.86 -23.00 19.86
N ASN A 30 -2.05 -23.79 20.57
CA ASN A 30 -1.53 -25.09 20.12
C ASN A 30 -2.49 -26.22 20.49
N GLY A 31 -2.55 -27.27 19.66
CA GLY A 31 -3.47 -28.37 19.85
C GLY A 31 -3.12 -29.60 19.02
N SER A 32 -3.73 -30.74 19.33
CA SER A 32 -3.43 -32.03 18.70
C SER A 32 -4.16 -32.30 17.37
N SER A 33 -4.98 -31.37 16.89
CA SER A 33 -5.77 -31.54 15.66
C SER A 33 -6.05 -30.21 14.97
N SER A 34 -6.49 -30.26 13.71
CA SER A 34 -6.85 -29.07 12.93
C SER A 34 -7.88 -28.15 13.59
N SER A 35 -8.81 -28.70 14.38
CA SER A 35 -9.88 -27.95 15.06
C SER A 35 -9.56 -27.54 16.49
N SER A 36 -8.41 -27.95 17.03
CA SER A 36 -7.95 -27.57 18.38
C SER A 36 -6.73 -26.63 18.36
N THR A 37 -6.39 -26.12 17.18
CA THR A 37 -5.35 -25.12 16.97
C THR A 37 -5.95 -23.85 16.39
N SER A 38 -5.40 -22.71 16.77
CA SER A 38 -5.67 -21.41 16.18
C SER A 38 -4.34 -20.78 15.83
N PHE A 39 -4.28 -19.95 14.78
CA PHE A 39 -3.08 -19.20 14.42
C PHE A 39 -3.32 -17.71 14.62
N ALA A 40 -2.30 -16.89 14.42
CA ALA A 40 -2.40 -15.44 14.46
C ALA A 40 -1.58 -14.84 13.29
N GLN A 41 -2.24 -14.76 12.14
CA GLN A 41 -1.68 -14.25 10.88
C GLN A 41 -0.44 -15.04 10.42
N PRO A 42 -0.58 -16.34 10.11
CA PRO A 42 0.53 -17.15 9.61
C PRO A 42 0.98 -16.61 8.24
N SER A 43 2.24 -16.16 8.14
CA SER A 43 2.75 -15.43 6.96
C SER A 43 3.85 -16.15 6.20
N GLY A 44 4.53 -17.11 6.85
CA GLY A 44 5.58 -17.90 6.24
C GLY A 44 5.41 -19.38 6.57
N ILE A 45 5.69 -20.25 5.60
CA ILE A 45 5.64 -21.71 5.77
C ILE A 45 6.85 -22.40 5.14
N SER A 46 7.30 -23.49 5.72
CA SER A 46 8.32 -24.37 5.13
C SER A 46 8.11 -25.81 5.55
N LEU A 47 8.21 -26.76 4.62
CA LEU A 47 8.08 -28.19 4.90
C LEU A 47 9.32 -28.72 5.63
N SER A 48 9.12 -29.74 6.47
CA SER A 48 10.19 -30.59 6.99
C SER A 48 10.79 -31.45 5.88
N LEU A 49 12.03 -31.95 6.10
CA LEU A 49 12.73 -32.78 5.11
C LEU A 49 12.04 -34.12 4.84
N ASP A 50 11.31 -34.66 5.81
CA ASP A 50 10.53 -35.89 5.69
C ASP A 50 9.09 -35.66 5.21
N LEU A 51 8.71 -34.40 4.95
CA LEU A 51 7.39 -33.97 4.47
C LEU A 51 6.23 -34.36 5.39
N LYS A 52 6.50 -34.55 6.69
CA LYS A 52 5.46 -34.84 7.70
C LYS A 52 5.02 -33.63 8.49
N GLU A 53 5.84 -32.59 8.50
CA GLU A 53 5.59 -31.40 9.30
C GLU A 53 5.74 -30.13 8.45
N LEU A 54 5.06 -29.07 8.87
CA LEU A 54 5.14 -27.74 8.31
C LEU A 54 5.57 -26.76 9.42
N TYR A 55 6.68 -26.06 9.21
CA TYR A 55 7.08 -24.94 10.06
C TYR A 55 6.35 -23.68 9.63
N ILE A 56 5.89 -22.92 10.61
CA ILE A 56 5.02 -21.75 10.40
C ILE A 56 5.62 -20.56 11.15
N ALA A 57 5.79 -19.44 10.45
CA ALA A 57 5.98 -18.13 11.05
C ALA A 57 4.61 -17.52 11.33
N ASP A 58 4.21 -17.51 12.61
CA ASP A 58 2.89 -17.10 13.08
C ASP A 58 2.98 -15.66 13.62
N SER A 59 2.81 -14.70 12.72
CA SER A 59 3.39 -13.35 12.84
C SER A 59 2.85 -12.54 14.01
N GLU A 60 1.52 -12.47 14.19
CA GLU A 60 0.92 -11.67 15.27
C GLU A 60 1.17 -12.30 16.64
N SER A 61 1.31 -13.63 16.71
CA SER A 61 1.72 -14.31 17.95
C SER A 61 3.22 -14.17 18.26
N SER A 62 4.01 -13.64 17.32
CA SER A 62 5.47 -13.58 17.39
C SER A 62 6.10 -14.94 17.74
N SER A 63 5.63 -15.99 17.06
CA SER A 63 6.05 -17.37 17.33
C SER A 63 6.40 -18.14 16.06
N ILE A 64 7.23 -19.17 16.23
CA ILE A 64 7.46 -20.23 15.25
C ILE A 64 6.82 -21.50 15.76
N ARG A 65 6.04 -22.13 14.89
CA ARG A 65 5.24 -23.31 15.21
C ARG A 65 5.53 -24.43 14.24
N VAL A 66 5.31 -25.66 14.69
CA VAL A 66 5.32 -26.84 13.84
C VAL A 66 3.91 -27.40 13.77
N LEU A 67 3.44 -27.69 12.55
CA LEU A 67 2.16 -28.27 12.23
C LEU A 67 2.40 -29.69 11.71
N ASP A 68 1.73 -30.66 12.30
CA ASP A 68 1.73 -32.05 11.87
C ASP A 68 0.76 -32.22 10.68
N LEU A 69 1.25 -32.74 9.55
CA LEU A 69 0.48 -32.84 8.30
C LEU A 69 -0.47 -34.04 8.27
N GLU A 70 -0.43 -34.94 9.26
CA GLU A 70 -1.37 -36.05 9.37
C GLU A 70 -2.62 -35.64 10.19
N THR A 71 -2.39 -34.97 11.30
CA THR A 71 -3.42 -34.60 12.28
C THR A 71 -3.96 -33.18 12.10
N GLY A 72 -3.19 -32.32 11.43
CA GLY A 72 -3.45 -30.87 11.39
C GLY A 72 -3.23 -30.17 12.73
N GLY A 73 -2.68 -30.84 13.74
CA GLY A 73 -2.35 -30.27 15.05
C GLY A 73 -1.03 -29.52 15.04
N SER A 74 -0.87 -28.54 15.92
CA SER A 74 0.33 -27.71 16.00
C SER A 74 0.96 -27.68 17.39
N LYS A 75 2.27 -27.39 17.43
CA LYS A 75 3.07 -27.25 18.65
C LYS A 75 3.98 -26.04 18.56
N LEU A 76 4.29 -25.45 19.71
CA LEU A 76 5.21 -24.32 19.81
C LEU A 76 6.66 -24.79 19.70
N LEU A 77 7.42 -24.16 18.80
CA LEU A 77 8.87 -24.31 18.71
C LEU A 77 9.61 -23.18 19.43
N ALA A 78 9.27 -21.93 19.15
CA ALA A 78 9.92 -20.76 19.76
C ALA A 78 9.03 -19.52 19.75
N GLY A 79 9.27 -18.59 20.68
CA GLY A 79 8.51 -17.33 20.75
C GLY A 79 7.12 -17.46 21.35
N GLY A 80 6.38 -16.35 21.39
CA GLY A 80 5.00 -16.28 21.89
C GLY A 80 4.79 -16.64 23.36
N ASP A 81 3.54 -16.48 23.80
CA ASP A 81 3.08 -16.90 25.14
C ASP A 81 2.64 -18.36 25.12
N PRO A 82 3.33 -19.28 25.83
CA PRO A 82 2.95 -20.69 25.85
C PRO A 82 1.79 -21.00 26.81
N VAL A 83 1.37 -20.04 27.64
CA VAL A 83 0.37 -20.24 28.71
C VAL A 83 -0.97 -19.62 28.32
N PHE A 84 -0.96 -18.38 27.84
CA PHE A 84 -2.17 -17.63 27.52
C PHE A 84 -2.31 -17.46 26.01
N SER A 85 -3.16 -18.28 25.38
CA SER A 85 -3.34 -18.29 23.93
C SER A 85 -3.85 -16.97 23.34
N ASP A 86 -4.59 -16.18 24.13
CA ASP A 86 -5.10 -14.86 23.71
C ASP A 86 -4.04 -13.74 23.86
N ASN A 87 -2.88 -14.03 24.49
CA ASN A 87 -1.81 -13.04 24.62
C ASN A 87 -0.95 -13.00 23.35
N LEU A 88 -1.27 -12.06 22.46
CA LEU A 88 -0.51 -11.79 21.23
C LEU A 88 0.59 -10.72 21.42
N PHE A 89 0.78 -10.21 22.64
CA PHE A 89 1.70 -9.10 22.91
C PHE A 89 3.03 -9.54 23.54
N LYS A 90 3.32 -10.85 23.56
CA LYS A 90 4.62 -11.37 24.01
C LYS A 90 5.62 -11.41 22.87
N PHE A 91 6.19 -10.24 22.57
CA PHE A 91 7.20 -10.03 21.54
C PHE A 91 8.42 -9.28 22.09
N GLY A 92 9.48 -9.21 21.28
CA GLY A 92 10.74 -8.53 21.61
C GLY A 92 11.90 -9.15 20.83
N ASP A 93 13.14 -8.90 21.27
CA ASP A 93 14.33 -9.44 20.64
C ASP A 93 15.22 -10.12 21.68
N HIS A 94 15.06 -11.44 21.81
CA HIS A 94 15.84 -12.23 22.76
C HIS A 94 16.11 -13.62 22.18
N ASP A 95 17.40 -13.95 22.08
CA ASP A 95 17.86 -15.29 21.75
C ASP A 95 17.72 -16.20 22.98
N GLY A 96 17.49 -17.51 22.80
CA GLY A 96 17.16 -18.38 23.92
C GLY A 96 16.67 -19.75 23.49
N ILE A 97 15.90 -20.41 24.35
CA ILE A 97 15.35 -21.74 24.09
C ILE A 97 13.83 -21.70 24.20
N GLY A 98 13.14 -22.21 23.17
CA GLY A 98 11.68 -22.36 23.21
C GLY A 98 10.94 -21.05 23.50
N SER A 99 10.15 -21.04 24.58
CA SER A 99 9.32 -19.88 24.96
C SER A 99 10.06 -18.73 25.65
N GLU A 100 11.37 -18.89 25.91
CA GLU A 100 12.25 -17.79 26.38
C GLU A 100 12.69 -16.87 25.24
N VAL A 101 12.60 -17.36 24.00
CA VAL A 101 12.89 -16.59 22.79
C VAL A 101 11.83 -15.49 22.66
N LEU A 102 12.27 -14.29 22.30
CA LEU A 102 11.38 -13.23 21.85
C LEU A 102 11.69 -12.92 20.38
N LEU A 103 10.63 -12.96 19.58
CA LEU A 103 10.59 -12.54 18.18
C LEU A 103 9.67 -11.33 18.06
N GLN A 104 9.69 -10.66 16.91
CA GLN A 104 8.76 -9.58 16.62
C GLN A 104 8.31 -9.65 15.17
N HIS A 105 7.05 -10.06 15.00
CA HIS A 105 6.38 -10.16 13.70
C HIS A 105 7.19 -10.93 12.64
N PRO A 106 7.56 -12.21 12.89
CA PRO A 106 8.30 -12.99 11.91
C PRO A 106 7.42 -13.27 10.68
N LEU A 107 7.91 -12.97 9.49
CA LEU A 107 7.18 -13.18 8.24
C LEU A 107 7.66 -14.39 7.43
N GLY A 108 8.90 -14.82 7.65
CA GLY A 108 9.54 -15.88 6.88
C GLY A 108 10.11 -16.98 7.75
N VAL A 109 9.95 -18.23 7.31
CA VAL A 109 10.56 -19.41 7.93
C VAL A 109 11.04 -20.35 6.83
N LEU A 110 12.19 -20.99 7.04
CA LEU A 110 12.81 -21.94 6.10
C LEU A 110 13.42 -23.09 6.88
N CYS A 111 13.02 -24.32 6.59
CA CYS A 111 13.79 -25.52 6.96
C CYS A 111 14.83 -25.77 5.86
N ALA A 112 16.11 -25.57 6.20
CA ALA A 112 17.21 -25.82 5.29
C ALA A 112 17.50 -27.33 5.19
N GLN A 113 18.22 -27.73 4.14
CA GLN A 113 18.67 -29.13 3.92
C GLN A 113 19.54 -29.67 5.07
N SER A 114 20.14 -28.80 5.87
CA SER A 114 20.85 -29.18 7.10
C SER A 114 19.92 -29.60 8.26
N GLY A 115 18.61 -29.44 8.11
CA GLY A 115 17.60 -29.62 9.18
C GLY A 115 17.48 -28.42 10.12
N GLN A 116 18.30 -27.38 9.95
CA GLN A 116 18.20 -26.15 10.71
C GLN A 116 17.09 -25.26 10.15
N ILE A 117 16.41 -24.52 11.02
CA ILE A 117 15.35 -23.59 10.63
C ILE A 117 15.91 -22.17 10.65
N TYR A 118 15.62 -21.38 9.63
CA TYR A 118 15.97 -19.96 9.55
C TYR A 118 14.71 -19.12 9.55
N ILE A 119 14.76 -18.02 10.29
CA ILE A 119 13.61 -17.16 10.59
C ILE A 119 13.96 -15.75 10.13
N ALA A 120 13.10 -15.16 9.30
CA ALA A 120 13.10 -13.73 9.04
C ALA A 120 12.28 -13.05 10.16
N ASP A 121 12.99 -12.55 11.17
CA ASP A 121 12.42 -11.86 12.32
C ASP A 121 12.27 -10.38 11.98
N SER A 122 11.17 -10.08 11.30
CA SER A 122 11.06 -8.94 10.38
C SER A 122 11.15 -7.60 11.11
N TYR A 123 10.41 -7.42 12.20
CA TYR A 123 10.42 -6.14 12.92
C TYR A 123 11.62 -5.98 13.85
N ASN A 124 12.30 -7.06 14.19
CA ASN A 124 13.63 -6.99 14.78
C ASN A 124 14.74 -6.80 13.75
N HIS A 125 14.44 -6.78 12.44
CA HIS A 125 15.40 -6.58 11.36
C HIS A 125 16.57 -7.57 11.40
N LYS A 126 16.25 -8.84 11.71
CA LYS A 126 17.22 -9.90 11.95
C LYS A 126 16.88 -11.16 11.19
N ILE A 127 17.91 -11.95 10.90
CA ILE A 127 17.77 -13.37 10.57
C ILE A 127 18.22 -14.16 11.78
N LYS A 128 17.36 -15.06 12.25
CA LYS A 128 17.65 -15.98 13.35
C LYS A 128 17.70 -17.40 12.84
N LYS A 129 18.47 -18.24 13.54
CA LYS A 129 18.59 -19.69 13.29
C LYS A 129 18.02 -20.43 14.49
N LEU A 130 17.19 -21.43 14.22
CA LEU A 130 16.53 -22.30 15.17
C LEU A 130 16.99 -23.75 14.94
N ASP A 131 17.47 -24.40 15.98
CA ASP A 131 17.65 -25.86 16.00
C ASP A 131 16.34 -26.51 16.49
N PRO A 132 15.60 -27.25 15.64
CA PRO A 132 14.32 -27.84 16.04
C PRO A 132 14.44 -28.89 17.16
N ALA A 133 15.59 -29.57 17.29
CA ALA A 133 15.78 -30.61 18.29
C ALA A 133 15.97 -30.02 19.70
N SER A 134 16.83 -29.00 19.82
CA SER A 134 17.09 -28.33 21.10
C SER A 134 16.16 -27.14 21.37
N LYS A 135 15.41 -26.68 20.37
CA LYS A 135 14.61 -25.43 20.36
C LYS A 135 15.42 -24.16 20.61
N ARG A 136 16.75 -24.21 20.43
CA ARG A 136 17.62 -23.06 20.62
C ARG A 136 17.53 -22.13 19.42
N VAL A 137 17.37 -20.83 19.68
CA VAL A 137 17.37 -19.76 18.69
C VAL A 137 18.56 -18.84 18.93
N SER A 138 19.27 -18.48 17.85
CA SER A 138 20.36 -17.51 17.86
C SER A 138 20.31 -16.59 16.65
N THR A 139 20.69 -15.33 16.80
CA THR A 139 20.84 -14.37 15.70
C THR A 139 22.03 -14.76 14.82
N VAL A 140 21.81 -14.77 13.49
CA VAL A 140 22.86 -15.07 12.49
C VAL A 140 23.13 -13.94 11.51
N ALA A 141 22.24 -12.94 11.43
CA ALA A 141 22.49 -11.69 10.72
C ALA A 141 21.59 -10.56 11.25
N GLY A 142 22.06 -9.32 11.18
CA GLY A 142 21.30 -8.13 11.55
C GLY A 142 21.62 -7.63 12.96
N ILE A 143 21.92 -6.34 13.09
CA ILE A 143 22.22 -5.70 14.38
C ILE A 143 20.97 -5.26 15.18
N GLY A 144 19.75 -5.51 14.67
CA GLY A 144 18.51 -5.08 15.33
C GLY A 144 18.01 -3.67 14.97
N LYS A 145 18.69 -2.97 14.06
CA LYS A 145 18.29 -1.62 13.61
C LYS A 145 18.05 -1.61 12.10
N ALA A 146 16.91 -1.04 11.69
CA ALA A 146 16.57 -0.82 10.29
C ALA A 146 17.70 -0.05 9.57
N GLY A 147 18.14 -0.60 8.45
CA GLY A 147 19.16 0.03 7.61
C GLY A 147 19.66 -0.91 6.52
N PHE A 148 20.67 -0.47 5.80
CA PHE A 148 21.29 -1.24 4.72
C PHE A 148 22.81 -1.25 4.90
N LYS A 149 23.34 -2.44 5.21
CA LYS A 149 24.78 -2.69 5.30
C LYS A 149 25.05 -4.19 5.13
N ASP A 150 26.01 -4.54 4.28
CA ASP A 150 26.57 -5.89 4.17
C ASP A 150 27.60 -6.15 5.29
N GLY A 151 27.81 -7.41 5.66
CA GLY A 151 28.82 -7.80 6.64
C GLY A 151 28.44 -9.02 7.48
N THR A 152 29.17 -9.23 8.57
CA THR A 152 28.88 -10.28 9.56
C THR A 152 27.64 -9.94 10.39
N TYR A 153 27.22 -10.84 11.28
CA TYR A 153 26.04 -10.61 12.12
C TYR A 153 26.15 -9.38 13.04
N LEU A 154 27.38 -8.94 13.37
CA LEU A 154 27.64 -7.75 14.20
C LEU A 154 27.58 -6.44 13.42
N GLU A 155 27.56 -6.49 12.09
CA GLU A 155 27.65 -5.31 11.24
C GLU A 155 26.48 -5.15 10.27
N ALA A 156 25.96 -6.28 9.79
CA ALA A 156 24.94 -6.31 8.78
C ALA A 156 23.65 -5.61 9.26
N GLN A 157 23.03 -4.86 8.35
CA GLN A 157 21.74 -4.23 8.57
C GLN A 157 20.75 -4.69 7.51
N LEU A 158 19.52 -4.93 7.97
CA LEU A 158 18.34 -5.29 7.20
C LEU A 158 17.23 -4.29 7.53
N SER A 159 16.17 -4.27 6.72
CA SER A 159 14.96 -3.51 7.00
C SER A 159 13.73 -4.33 6.59
N GLU A 160 13.06 -4.88 7.60
CA GLU A 160 11.87 -5.74 7.47
C GLU A 160 12.06 -6.89 6.46
N PRO A 161 13.02 -7.80 6.71
CA PRO A 161 13.19 -8.98 5.87
C PRO A 161 11.92 -9.85 5.94
N SER A 162 11.35 -10.24 4.80
CA SER A 162 10.06 -10.93 4.76
C SER A 162 10.16 -12.38 4.29
N GLY A 163 10.68 -12.59 3.08
CA GLY A 163 10.86 -13.91 2.47
C GLY A 163 12.26 -14.48 2.70
N ILE A 164 12.34 -15.79 2.86
CA ILE A 164 13.61 -16.51 3.03
C ILE A 164 13.56 -17.85 2.30
N VAL A 165 14.61 -18.19 1.54
CA VAL A 165 14.67 -19.45 0.76
C VAL A 165 16.11 -19.95 0.64
N GLU A 166 16.30 -21.26 0.72
CA GLU A 166 17.61 -21.87 0.45
C GLU A 166 17.88 -21.89 -1.07
N ALA A 167 19.04 -21.39 -1.46
CA ALA A 167 19.58 -21.50 -2.80
C ALA A 167 20.63 -22.61 -2.86
N LYS A 168 20.97 -23.05 -4.08
CA LYS A 168 22.09 -23.97 -4.28
C LYS A 168 23.40 -23.38 -3.74
N ASN A 169 24.35 -24.25 -3.38
CA ASN A 169 25.69 -23.91 -2.93
C ASN A 169 25.75 -23.24 -1.54
N GLY A 170 24.91 -23.66 -0.58
CA GLY A 170 25.03 -23.20 0.81
C GLY A 170 24.71 -21.73 1.00
N ARG A 171 23.72 -21.20 0.27
CA ARG A 171 23.27 -19.81 0.41
C ARG A 171 21.81 -19.77 0.79
N ILE A 172 21.44 -18.79 1.60
CA ILE A 172 20.04 -18.49 1.88
C ILE A 172 19.72 -17.10 1.33
N PHE A 173 18.77 -17.01 0.40
CA PHE A 173 18.28 -15.74 -0.13
C PHE A 173 17.21 -15.15 0.77
N ILE A 174 17.25 -13.84 0.93
CA ILE A 174 16.40 -13.06 1.83
C ILE A 174 15.84 -11.89 1.02
N ALA A 175 14.52 -11.71 1.08
CA ALA A 175 13.86 -10.51 0.58
C ALA A 175 13.92 -9.42 1.66
N ASP A 176 14.82 -8.46 1.48
CA ASP A 176 15.04 -7.32 2.39
C ASP A 176 14.11 -6.17 1.98
N THR A 177 12.84 -6.33 2.35
CA THR A 177 11.68 -5.67 1.73
C THR A 177 11.80 -4.16 1.68
N ASN A 178 12.08 -3.52 2.82
CA ASN A 178 12.08 -2.06 2.90
C ASN A 178 13.35 -1.44 2.31
N ASN A 179 14.40 -2.24 2.11
CA ASN A 179 15.56 -1.83 1.34
C ASN A 179 15.38 -2.05 -0.17
N SER A 180 14.31 -2.74 -0.61
CA SER A 180 14.10 -3.13 -2.01
C SER A 180 15.25 -3.96 -2.60
N LEU A 181 15.84 -4.84 -1.77
CA LEU A 181 17.00 -5.65 -2.14
C LEU A 181 16.72 -7.15 -1.97
N ILE A 182 17.46 -7.96 -2.74
CA ILE A 182 17.66 -9.37 -2.42
C ILE A 182 19.03 -9.50 -1.76
N ARG A 183 19.05 -10.04 -0.55
CA ARG A 183 20.27 -10.32 0.22
C ARG A 183 20.51 -11.82 0.23
N TYR A 184 21.71 -12.26 0.54
CA TYR A 184 21.99 -13.66 0.79
C TYR A 184 22.94 -13.85 1.96
N LEU A 185 22.68 -14.88 2.76
CA LEU A 185 23.57 -15.38 3.79
C LEU A 185 24.44 -16.48 3.18
N ASP A 186 25.76 -16.33 3.22
CA ASP A 186 26.69 -17.38 2.79
C ASP A 186 27.04 -18.30 3.96
N LEU A 187 26.57 -19.55 3.90
CA LEU A 187 26.75 -20.55 4.97
C LEU A 187 28.03 -21.37 4.81
N ASN A 188 28.78 -21.20 3.72
CA ASN A 188 30.02 -21.96 3.51
C ASN A 188 31.21 -21.39 4.29
N LYS A 189 31.05 -20.19 4.85
CA LYS A 189 32.04 -19.53 5.69
C LYS A 189 31.87 -19.98 7.15
N GLU A 190 32.96 -20.01 7.90
CA GLU A 190 32.92 -20.31 9.36
C GLU A 190 32.03 -19.30 10.10
N GLU A 191 32.11 -18.03 9.71
CA GLU A 191 31.20 -16.98 10.14
C GLU A 191 30.30 -16.58 8.98
N ALA A 192 28.98 -16.69 9.19
CA ALA A 192 28.02 -16.37 8.15
C ALA A 192 28.03 -14.86 7.85
N GLU A 193 28.11 -14.52 6.57
CA GLU A 193 28.08 -13.13 6.10
C GLU A 193 26.82 -12.85 5.29
N LEU A 194 26.19 -11.71 5.56
CA LEU A 194 25.07 -11.20 4.80
C LEU A 194 25.58 -10.25 3.70
N LEU A 195 25.29 -10.60 2.45
CA LEU A 195 25.75 -9.90 1.26
C LEU A 195 24.58 -9.52 0.35
N THR A 196 24.75 -8.49 -0.46
CA THR A 196 23.76 -8.09 -1.46
C THR A 196 23.91 -8.92 -2.73
N LEU A 197 22.79 -9.44 -3.27
CA LEU A 197 22.81 -10.15 -4.54
C LEU A 197 22.97 -9.16 -5.71
N GLU A 198 24.12 -9.21 -6.38
CA GLU A 198 24.31 -8.48 -7.64
C GLU A 198 23.53 -9.13 -8.79
N LEU A 199 22.55 -8.41 -9.34
CA LEU A 199 21.84 -8.83 -10.55
C LEU A 199 22.61 -8.37 -11.80
N LYS A 200 23.37 -9.28 -12.41
CA LYS A 200 24.14 -9.00 -13.63
C LYS A 200 23.28 -9.24 -14.89
N GLY A 201 23.47 -8.39 -15.91
CA GLY A 201 22.81 -8.55 -17.21
C GLY A 201 21.35 -8.12 -17.24
N VAL A 202 20.83 -7.53 -16.15
CA VAL A 202 19.51 -6.88 -16.13
C VAL A 202 19.69 -5.37 -16.21
N GLN A 203 19.00 -4.73 -17.15
CA GLN A 203 18.83 -3.27 -17.12
C GLN A 203 17.49 -2.97 -16.45
N PRO A 204 17.47 -2.13 -15.40
CA PRO A 204 16.23 -1.60 -14.88
C PRO A 204 15.41 -1.01 -16.03
N PRO A 205 14.08 -1.22 -16.06
CA PRO A 205 13.23 -0.56 -17.04
C PRO A 205 13.53 0.93 -17.01
N THR A 206 13.84 1.51 -18.17
CA THR A 206 14.00 2.96 -18.26
C THR A 206 12.69 3.56 -17.77
N ALA A 207 12.76 4.46 -16.79
CA ALA A 207 11.58 5.15 -16.31
C ALA A 207 10.83 5.66 -17.54
N LYS A 208 9.59 5.20 -17.74
CA LYS A 208 8.77 5.72 -18.83
C LYS A 208 8.83 7.24 -18.66
N SER A 209 9.28 7.94 -19.71
CA SER A 209 9.09 9.38 -19.79
C SER A 209 7.66 9.62 -19.33
N LYS A 210 7.48 10.45 -18.30
CA LYS A 210 6.17 10.89 -17.88
C LYS A 210 5.62 11.78 -18.99
N SER A 211 5.35 11.23 -20.18
CA SER A 211 4.34 11.81 -21.04
C SER A 211 3.09 11.70 -20.21
N LEU A 212 2.64 12.82 -19.66
CA LEU A 212 1.33 12.99 -19.07
C LEU A 212 0.29 12.78 -20.19
N LYS A 213 0.20 11.58 -20.78
CA LYS A 213 -1.07 11.08 -21.26
C LYS A 213 -1.86 10.79 -20.00
N ARG A 214 -2.31 11.87 -19.37
CA ARG A 214 -3.32 11.88 -18.32
C ARG A 214 -4.44 11.07 -18.93
N LEU A 215 -4.60 9.82 -18.49
CA LEU A 215 -5.80 9.03 -18.73
C LEU A 215 -6.95 10.04 -18.68
N ARG A 216 -7.63 10.29 -19.81
CA ARG A 216 -8.73 11.27 -19.91
C ARG A 216 -9.55 11.06 -18.64
N ARG A 217 -9.44 11.98 -17.68
CA ARG A 217 -10.02 11.78 -16.37
C ARG A 217 -11.51 11.78 -16.64
N ARG A 218 -12.13 10.60 -16.64
CA ARG A 218 -13.59 10.53 -16.74
C ARG A 218 -14.11 11.41 -15.62
N SER A 219 -14.86 12.44 -15.98
CA SER A 219 -15.58 13.25 -15.01
C SER A 219 -16.38 12.30 -14.12
N SER A 220 -16.35 12.54 -12.81
CA SER A 220 -17.18 11.78 -11.90
C SER A 220 -18.66 12.00 -12.28
N ALA A 221 -19.52 11.01 -12.03
CA ALA A 221 -20.94 11.06 -12.42
C ALA A 221 -21.70 12.27 -11.83
N ASP A 222 -21.18 12.86 -10.76
CA ASP A 222 -21.69 14.04 -10.07
C ASP A 222 -21.05 15.36 -10.51
N THR A 223 -20.20 15.35 -11.54
CA THR A 223 -19.57 16.57 -12.09
C THR A 223 -20.61 17.40 -12.83
N GLN A 224 -20.73 18.67 -12.45
CA GLN A 224 -21.59 19.61 -13.14
C GLN A 224 -20.81 20.36 -14.22
N THR A 225 -21.26 20.24 -15.47
CA THR A 225 -20.66 20.92 -16.61
C THR A 225 -21.33 22.28 -16.86
N ILE A 226 -20.52 23.32 -17.06
CA ILE A 226 -20.92 24.67 -17.41
C ILE A 226 -20.20 25.05 -18.70
N THR A 227 -20.94 25.43 -19.74
CA THR A 227 -20.33 25.94 -20.98
C THR A 227 -20.29 27.46 -20.93
N VAL A 228 -19.12 28.04 -21.16
CA VAL A 228 -18.90 29.49 -21.20
C VAL A 228 -18.24 29.84 -22.53
N ASP A 229 -18.80 30.78 -23.29
CA ASP A 229 -18.20 31.17 -24.58
C ASP A 229 -16.79 31.73 -24.37
N GLY A 230 -15.82 31.15 -25.07
CA GLY A 230 -14.42 31.56 -25.04
C GLY A 230 -14.10 32.71 -25.99
N GLY A 231 -15.06 33.10 -26.83
CA GLY A 231 -14.87 34.16 -27.81
C GLY A 231 -13.88 33.77 -28.92
N SER A 232 -13.44 34.77 -29.66
CA SER A 232 -12.50 34.61 -30.79
C SER A 232 -11.10 35.14 -30.50
N SER A 233 -10.87 35.69 -29.30
CA SER A 233 -9.61 36.37 -28.95
C SER A 233 -8.42 35.41 -28.92
N ASN A 234 -7.23 35.91 -29.29
CA ASN A 234 -5.99 35.12 -29.31
C ASN A 234 -5.29 35.06 -27.94
N GLU A 235 -5.56 36.02 -27.06
CA GLU A 235 -5.07 36.06 -25.69
C GLU A 235 -6.07 36.74 -24.76
N GLY A 236 -5.97 36.44 -23.47
CA GLY A 236 -6.86 37.00 -22.47
C GLY A 236 -6.81 36.26 -21.15
N ASN A 237 -7.77 36.55 -20.28
CA ASN A 237 -7.88 35.99 -18.94
C ASN A 237 -9.16 35.18 -18.77
N LEU A 238 -9.04 34.00 -18.17
CA LEU A 238 -10.14 33.24 -17.61
C LEU A 238 -10.22 33.53 -16.11
N SER A 239 -11.25 34.24 -15.69
CA SER A 239 -11.51 34.63 -14.30
C SER A 239 -12.50 33.67 -13.65
N ILE A 240 -12.00 32.70 -12.88
CA ILE A 240 -12.85 31.79 -12.09
C ILE A 240 -13.47 32.57 -10.94
N LYS A 241 -14.80 32.54 -10.83
CA LYS A 241 -15.56 33.16 -9.75
C LYS A 241 -16.62 32.19 -9.23
N ILE A 242 -16.24 31.35 -8.28
CA ILE A 242 -17.16 30.41 -7.64
C ILE A 242 -17.60 31.01 -6.31
N SER A 243 -18.91 31.06 -6.07
CA SER A 243 -19.48 31.48 -4.78
C SER A 243 -20.21 30.33 -4.10
N VAL A 244 -20.28 30.41 -2.78
CA VAL A 244 -21.07 29.51 -1.92
C VAL A 244 -22.31 30.26 -1.44
N PRO A 245 -23.43 29.55 -1.16
CA PRO A 245 -24.65 30.19 -0.71
C PRO A 245 -24.52 30.74 0.72
N GLU A 246 -25.47 31.57 1.13
CA GLU A 246 -25.52 32.14 2.48
C GLU A 246 -25.48 31.04 3.57
N GLY A 247 -24.69 31.28 4.62
CA GLY A 247 -24.43 30.30 5.69
C GLY A 247 -23.33 29.28 5.38
N TYR A 248 -22.70 29.33 4.20
CA TYR A 248 -21.58 28.48 3.84
C TYR A 248 -20.30 29.28 3.62
N HIS A 249 -19.15 28.63 3.82
CA HIS A 249 -17.82 29.16 3.52
C HIS A 249 -16.95 28.08 2.86
N PHE A 250 -15.86 28.48 2.20
CA PHE A 250 -14.89 27.51 1.68
C PHE A 250 -14.12 26.84 2.83
N SER A 251 -13.80 25.54 2.67
CA SER A 251 -13.03 24.79 3.69
C SER A 251 -11.62 25.34 3.84
N LYS A 252 -11.14 25.42 5.09
CA LYS A 252 -9.76 25.82 5.41
C LYS A 252 -8.80 24.63 5.36
N GLU A 253 -9.29 23.45 5.68
CA GLU A 253 -8.54 22.19 5.77
C GLU A 253 -8.35 21.56 4.38
N ALA A 254 -9.42 21.51 3.58
CA ALA A 254 -9.42 20.98 2.22
C ALA A 254 -9.51 22.12 1.21
N ARG A 255 -8.36 22.56 0.68
CA ARG A 255 -8.33 23.68 -0.27
C ARG A 255 -9.00 23.30 -1.60
N SER A 256 -9.93 24.15 -2.03
CA SER A 256 -10.52 24.07 -3.37
C SER A 256 -9.45 24.27 -4.44
N LYS A 257 -9.52 23.46 -5.50
CA LYS A 257 -8.48 23.41 -6.53
C LYS A 257 -9.05 23.33 -7.93
N PHE A 258 -8.26 23.76 -8.91
CA PHE A 258 -8.59 23.65 -10.32
C PHE A 258 -7.47 22.94 -11.10
N SER A 259 -7.84 22.41 -12.27
CA SER A 259 -6.90 21.86 -13.25
C SER A 259 -7.44 22.03 -14.66
N VAL A 260 -6.55 22.28 -15.62
CA VAL A 260 -6.90 22.61 -17.00
C VAL A 260 -6.61 21.43 -17.93
N GLU A 261 -7.48 21.27 -18.92
CA GLU A 261 -7.30 20.40 -20.08
C GLU A 261 -7.59 21.21 -21.34
N THR A 262 -6.91 20.90 -22.45
CA THR A 262 -7.14 21.59 -23.72
C THR A 262 -7.30 20.57 -24.85
N GLU A 263 -8.16 20.87 -25.83
CA GLU A 263 -8.42 20.01 -26.98
C GLU A 263 -8.53 20.87 -28.26
N PRO A 264 -7.74 20.61 -29.32
CA PRO A 264 -6.61 19.66 -29.41
C PRO A 264 -5.44 19.99 -28.47
N GLU A 265 -4.63 18.98 -28.10
CA GLU A 265 -3.40 19.19 -27.32
C GLU A 265 -2.52 20.23 -28.05
N THR A 266 -2.07 21.28 -27.35
CA THR A 266 -1.29 22.44 -27.85
C THR A 266 -2.03 23.54 -28.64
N ALA A 267 -3.33 23.38 -28.93
CA ALA A 267 -4.09 24.40 -29.66
C ALA A 267 -4.31 25.71 -28.86
N ILE A 268 -4.26 25.62 -27.53
CA ILE A 268 -4.32 26.74 -26.60
C ILE A 268 -3.40 26.45 -25.40
N SER A 269 -2.64 27.48 -25.00
CA SER A 269 -1.84 27.50 -23.79
C SER A 269 -2.63 28.21 -22.71
N ILE A 270 -2.84 27.58 -21.55
CA ILE A 270 -3.49 28.18 -20.39
C ILE A 270 -2.57 28.00 -19.18
N ASP A 271 -2.23 29.11 -18.52
CA ASP A 271 -1.35 29.11 -17.36
C ASP A 271 -2.02 29.81 -16.16
N PRO A 272 -2.00 29.23 -14.95
CA PRO A 272 -1.40 27.92 -14.62
C PRO A 272 -2.26 26.72 -15.05
N LEU A 273 -1.62 25.58 -15.31
CA LEU A 273 -2.32 24.32 -15.69
C LEU A 273 -3.07 23.68 -14.51
N ASP A 274 -2.67 23.98 -13.28
CA ASP A 274 -3.38 23.60 -12.06
C ASP A 274 -3.06 24.60 -10.93
N GLY A 275 -3.90 24.60 -9.90
CA GLY A 275 -3.72 25.51 -8.77
C GLY A 275 -4.84 25.41 -7.75
N TYR A 276 -4.82 26.35 -6.80
CA TYR A 276 -5.83 26.48 -5.76
C TYR A 276 -6.70 27.71 -6.01
N LEU A 277 -7.98 27.61 -5.67
CA LEU A 277 -8.83 28.79 -5.58
C LEU A 277 -8.42 29.61 -4.35
N SER A 278 -8.63 30.93 -4.42
CA SER A 278 -8.52 31.83 -3.28
C SER A 278 -9.56 31.46 -2.19
N PRO A 279 -9.42 31.96 -0.96
CA PRO A 279 -10.42 31.78 0.10
C PRO A 279 -11.83 32.28 -0.30
N GLU A 280 -11.92 33.17 -1.28
CA GLU A 280 -13.17 33.73 -1.83
C GLU A 280 -13.66 32.94 -3.06
N GLY A 281 -13.01 31.83 -3.42
CA GLY A 281 -13.41 30.98 -4.54
C GLY A 281 -12.98 31.49 -5.91
N SER A 282 -11.92 32.31 -5.97
CA SER A 282 -11.46 32.94 -7.21
C SER A 282 -10.10 32.45 -7.70
N ALA A 283 -9.86 32.50 -9.00
CA ALA A 283 -8.53 32.29 -9.61
C ALA A 283 -8.50 32.93 -11.01
N ILE A 284 -7.32 33.35 -11.46
CA ILE A 284 -7.13 33.93 -12.79
C ILE A 284 -6.15 33.05 -13.56
N LEU A 285 -6.53 32.67 -14.77
CA LEU A 285 -5.69 31.91 -15.69
C LEU A 285 -5.52 32.72 -16.96
N HIS A 286 -4.32 32.72 -17.51
CA HIS A 286 -3.99 33.46 -18.72
C HIS A 286 -3.99 32.48 -19.87
N PHE A 287 -4.75 32.77 -20.93
CA PHE A 287 -4.77 31.94 -22.12
C PHE A 287 -4.09 32.64 -23.29
N LYS A 288 -3.45 31.83 -24.14
CA LYS A 288 -2.84 32.25 -25.40
C LYS A 288 -3.03 31.18 -26.45
N ARG A 289 -3.55 31.57 -27.61
CA ARG A 289 -3.84 30.70 -28.76
C ARG A 289 -2.79 30.92 -29.85
N PRO A 290 -1.89 29.95 -30.09
CA PRO A 290 -0.88 30.07 -31.15
C PRO A 290 -1.45 29.97 -32.56
N SER A 291 -2.69 29.48 -32.73
CA SER A 291 -3.37 29.40 -34.03
C SER A 291 -4.85 29.77 -33.90
N PRO A 292 -5.49 30.28 -34.96
CA PRO A 292 -6.90 30.65 -34.97
C PRO A 292 -7.84 29.44 -35.08
N SER A 293 -7.34 28.21 -34.91
CA SER A 293 -8.17 27.01 -34.98
C SER A 293 -9.16 26.93 -33.81
N ALA A 294 -10.32 26.33 -34.07
CA ALA A 294 -11.28 26.02 -33.03
C ALA A 294 -10.63 25.13 -31.95
N SER A 295 -10.77 25.53 -30.69
CA SER A 295 -10.16 24.85 -29.55
C SER A 295 -11.07 24.89 -28.34
N LEU A 296 -10.89 23.97 -27.40
CA LEU A 296 -11.70 23.85 -26.20
C LEU A 296 -10.80 23.83 -24.96
N GLY A 297 -10.99 24.80 -24.08
CA GLY A 297 -10.45 24.79 -22.72
C GLY A 297 -11.42 24.08 -21.77
N ARG A 298 -10.92 23.15 -20.96
CA ARG A 298 -11.68 22.46 -19.91
C ARG A 298 -11.06 22.76 -18.56
N ILE A 299 -11.78 23.48 -17.70
CA ILE A 299 -11.32 23.85 -16.36
C ILE A 299 -12.11 23.05 -15.34
N ASN A 300 -11.47 22.04 -14.78
CA ASN A 300 -12.05 21.20 -13.73
C ASN A 300 -11.80 21.83 -12.37
N CYS A 301 -12.85 22.11 -11.61
CA CYS A 301 -12.76 22.64 -10.25
C CYS A 301 -13.31 21.62 -9.24
N LYS A 302 -12.55 21.35 -8.18
CA LYS A 302 -13.03 20.65 -6.98
C LYS A 302 -13.22 21.67 -5.88
N VAL A 303 -14.47 21.91 -5.52
CA VAL A 303 -14.87 22.93 -4.56
C VAL A 303 -15.22 22.25 -3.24
N TYR A 304 -14.53 22.62 -2.17
CA TYR A 304 -14.80 22.17 -0.81
C TYR A 304 -15.36 23.33 0.01
N TYR A 305 -16.52 23.10 0.64
CA TYR A 305 -17.26 24.12 1.34
C TYR A 305 -17.97 23.53 2.55
N CYS A 306 -18.09 24.30 3.62
CA CYS A 306 -18.65 23.89 4.89
C CYS A 306 -19.75 24.88 5.29
N LYS A 307 -20.74 24.40 6.02
CA LYS A 307 -21.69 25.23 6.75
C LYS A 307 -21.18 25.30 8.17
N GLU A 308 -20.85 26.49 8.66
CA GLU A 308 -20.23 26.80 9.97
C GLU A 308 -19.75 25.58 10.81
N ASP A 309 -20.66 24.93 11.55
CA ASP A 309 -20.35 23.82 12.49
C ASP A 309 -20.74 22.41 11.97
N GLU A 310 -21.07 22.27 10.69
CA GLU A 310 -21.49 21.02 10.05
C GLU A 310 -20.39 20.41 9.17
N VAL A 311 -20.67 19.20 8.67
CA VAL A 311 -19.77 18.44 7.79
C VAL A 311 -19.50 19.20 6.50
N CYS A 312 -18.21 19.35 6.14
CA CYS A 312 -17.80 19.92 4.87
C CYS A 312 -18.21 19.00 3.70
N LEU A 313 -18.76 19.63 2.65
CA LEU A 313 -19.17 18.99 1.42
C LEU A 313 -18.17 19.29 0.30
N TYR A 314 -18.26 18.52 -0.79
CA TYR A 314 -17.56 18.84 -2.02
C TYR A 314 -18.51 18.90 -3.21
N GLN A 315 -18.15 19.72 -4.20
CA GLN A 315 -18.82 19.82 -5.49
C GLN A 315 -17.76 19.77 -6.61
N SER A 316 -17.98 18.92 -7.61
CA SER A 316 -17.14 18.84 -8.81
C SER A 316 -17.78 19.67 -9.93
N LEU A 317 -17.01 20.57 -10.52
CA LEU A 317 -17.42 21.46 -11.61
C LEU A 317 -16.48 21.29 -12.80
N LEU A 318 -17.01 21.40 -14.01
CA LEU A 318 -16.25 21.45 -15.25
C LEU A 318 -16.73 22.65 -16.07
N PHE A 319 -15.86 23.64 -16.26
CA PHE A 319 -16.11 24.70 -17.26
C PHE A 319 -15.57 24.28 -18.61
N GLU A 320 -16.43 24.22 -19.61
CA GLU A 320 -16.07 24.05 -21.02
C GLU A 320 -16.08 25.41 -21.70
N VAL A 321 -14.92 25.81 -22.21
CA VAL A 321 -14.66 27.12 -22.81
C VAL A 321 -14.29 26.93 -24.28
N PRO A 322 -15.28 26.79 -25.19
CA PRO A 322 -15.02 26.71 -26.62
C PRO A 322 -14.57 28.06 -27.16
N PHE A 323 -13.44 28.07 -27.87
CA PHE A 323 -12.90 29.24 -28.58
C PHE A 323 -13.17 29.11 -30.08
N GLN A 324 -13.69 30.18 -30.67
CA GLN A 324 -14.10 30.25 -32.07
C GLN A 324 -12.93 30.62 -33.00
N GLU A 325 -13.08 30.34 -34.30
CA GLU A 325 -12.11 30.77 -35.33
C GLU A 325 -12.14 32.30 -35.49
N GLU A 326 -10.97 32.88 -35.77
CA GLU A 326 -10.62 34.30 -35.59
C GLU A 326 -11.55 35.32 -36.29
N SER A 327 -11.68 36.50 -35.66
CA SER A 327 -12.12 37.77 -36.24
C SER A 327 -10.93 38.75 -36.21
N PRO A 328 -10.65 39.55 -37.26
CA PRO A 328 -9.33 40.18 -37.49
C PRO A 328 -8.87 41.26 -36.50
N GLU A 329 -9.65 41.58 -35.47
CA GLU A 329 -9.26 42.52 -34.41
C GLU A 329 -9.84 42.02 -33.08
N SER A 330 -8.99 41.57 -32.15
CA SER A 330 -9.44 41.24 -30.79
C SER A 330 -8.46 41.81 -29.75
N ASN A 331 -8.97 42.68 -28.88
CA ASN A 331 -8.28 43.08 -27.66
C ASN A 331 -8.24 41.90 -26.67
N PRO A 332 -7.33 41.89 -25.69
CA PRO A 332 -7.33 40.89 -24.63
C PRO A 332 -8.70 40.80 -23.97
N GLU A 333 -9.28 39.60 -23.96
CA GLU A 333 -10.64 39.37 -23.50
C GLU A 333 -10.64 38.81 -22.07
N GLU A 334 -11.53 39.35 -21.22
CA GLU A 334 -11.72 38.84 -19.86
C GLU A 334 -12.99 37.99 -19.80
N ILE A 335 -12.81 36.68 -19.73
CA ILE A 335 -13.89 35.69 -19.72
C ILE A 335 -14.13 35.27 -18.27
N THR A 336 -15.34 35.49 -17.76
CA THR A 336 -15.68 35.11 -16.38
C THR A 336 -16.31 33.71 -16.33
N LEU A 337 -15.68 32.80 -15.59
CA LEU A 337 -16.17 31.45 -15.30
C LEU A 337 -16.90 31.45 -13.95
N ALA A 338 -18.17 31.85 -13.96
CA ALA A 338 -18.97 32.03 -12.75
C ALA A 338 -19.83 30.80 -12.40
N TYR A 339 -19.88 30.44 -11.11
CA TYR A 339 -20.81 29.43 -10.62
C TYR A 339 -21.19 29.65 -9.15
N VAL A 340 -22.47 29.43 -8.81
CA VAL A 340 -22.96 29.44 -7.42
C VAL A 340 -23.21 28.00 -6.97
N VAL A 341 -22.50 27.55 -5.94
CA VAL A 341 -22.63 26.20 -5.40
C VAL A 341 -24.06 25.94 -4.91
N LYS A 342 -24.63 24.80 -5.30
CA LYS A 342 -25.94 24.33 -4.84
C LYS A 342 -25.74 23.15 -3.88
N PRO A 343 -25.97 23.33 -2.57
CA PRO A 343 -25.84 22.25 -1.60
C PRO A 343 -26.80 21.11 -1.95
N LYS A 344 -26.29 19.88 -1.97
CA LYS A 344 -27.17 18.71 -2.08
C LYS A 344 -27.91 18.57 -0.76
N ALA A 345 -29.25 18.59 -0.80
CA ALA A 345 -30.05 18.31 0.39
C ALA A 345 -29.68 16.92 0.94
N SER A 346 -29.44 16.84 2.25
CA SER A 346 -29.29 15.58 2.94
C SER A 346 -30.61 14.81 2.86
N THR A 347 -30.77 13.92 1.88
CA THR A 347 -31.86 12.95 1.89
C THR A 347 -31.57 11.90 2.95
N ASN A 348 -31.74 12.26 4.22
CA ASN A 348 -31.95 11.31 5.30
C ASN A 348 -33.45 10.98 5.34
N SER A 349 -33.86 10.01 4.53
CA SER A 349 -35.09 9.26 4.77
C SER A 349 -34.93 7.82 4.26
N LEU A 350 -33.99 7.10 4.87
CA LEU A 350 -34.14 5.65 5.00
C LEU A 350 -35.17 5.40 6.10
N GLN A 351 -36.45 5.37 5.71
CA GLN A 351 -37.49 4.77 6.54
C GLN A 351 -37.18 3.27 6.63
N LEU A 352 -36.70 2.84 7.80
CA LEU A 352 -36.68 1.43 8.18
C LEU A 352 -38.13 0.92 8.24
N PRO A 353 -38.47 -0.20 7.60
CA PRO A 353 -39.79 -0.79 7.75
C PRO A 353 -39.94 -1.29 9.20
N VAL A 354 -40.97 -0.79 9.88
CA VAL A 354 -41.41 -1.33 11.16
C VAL A 354 -41.93 -2.73 10.90
N ALA A 355 -41.31 -3.73 11.52
CA ALA A 355 -41.82 -5.09 11.56
C ALA A 355 -43.17 -5.10 12.29
N GLY A 356 -44.22 -5.52 11.58
CA GLY A 356 -45.54 -5.83 12.11
C GLY A 356 -45.80 -7.33 12.04
#